data_AF-A0A9D7M3Q8-F1
#
_entry.id   AF-A0A9D7M3Q8-F1
#
_cell.length_a   1.000
_cell.length_b   1.000
_cell.length_c   1.000
_cell.angle_alpha   90.00
_cell.angle_beta   90.00
_cell.angle_gamma   90.00
#
_symmetry.space_group_name_H-M   'P 1'
#
loop_
_entity.id
_entity.type
_entity.pdbx_description
1 polymer ?
#
loop_
_entity_poly.entity_id
_entity_poly.type
_entity_poly.pdbx_seq_one_letter_code
_entity_poly.pdbx_strand_id
1 'polypeptide(L)'
;MKLHQKLSYISLGRGGYVIYHDDQGEIKFDYEFGGGDCVAIIFVPEPNHWHKQTGRNESERLQILTFVAQQAIRDKAPGCRYEISDKFIELVNSH
;
A
#
# COMPACT_ATOMS: atom_id res chain seq x y z
N MET A 1 11.00 2.96 19.71
CA MET A 1 9.96 1.91 19.69
C MET A 1 9.91 1.32 18.29
N LYS A 2 9.86 0.00 18.14
CA LYS A 2 9.53 -0.62 16.85
C LYS A 2 8.00 -0.58 16.71
N LEU A 3 7.49 0.10 15.70
CA LEU A 3 6.08 0.01 15.33
C LEU A 3 5.78 -1.44 14.95
N HIS A 4 4.74 -2.04 15.52
CA HIS A 4 4.29 -3.39 15.14
C HIS A 4 3.46 -3.32 13.85
N GLN A 5 4.14 -3.13 12.73
CA GLN A 5 3.52 -2.97 11.42
C GLN A 5 3.20 -4.32 10.79
N LYS A 6 1.99 -4.48 10.25
CA LYS A 6 1.57 -5.67 9.47
C LYS A 6 0.53 -5.32 8.42
N LEU A 7 0.35 -6.21 7.44
CA LEU A 7 -0.72 -6.12 6.46
C LEU A 7 -1.74 -7.25 6.62
N SER A 8 -3.00 -6.92 6.37
CA SER A 8 -4.07 -7.88 6.09
C SER A 8 -4.64 -7.60 4.70
N TYR A 9 -5.27 -8.59 4.08
CA TYR A 9 -5.80 -8.47 2.72
C TYR A 9 -7.23 -9.00 2.64
N ILE A 10 -8.10 -8.27 1.94
CA ILE A 10 -9.44 -8.73 1.57
C ILE A 10 -9.50 -8.75 0.05
N SER A 11 -9.77 -9.90 -0.55
CA SER A 11 -9.89 -10.04 -2.01
C SER A 11 -11.35 -10.17 -2.43
N LEU A 12 -11.78 -9.32 -3.36
CA LEU A 12 -13.14 -9.24 -3.90
C LEU A 12 -13.10 -9.42 -5.44
N GLY A 13 -12.36 -10.43 -5.89
CA GLY A 13 -12.13 -10.71 -7.32
C GLY A 13 -10.91 -9.96 -7.86
N ARG A 14 -11.13 -9.05 -8.82
CA ARG A 14 -10.05 -8.27 -9.47
C ARG A 14 -9.52 -7.12 -8.62
N GLY A 15 -10.11 -6.87 -7.46
CA GLY A 15 -9.66 -5.87 -6.52
C GLY A 15 -10.03 -6.25 -5.10
N GLY A 16 -9.84 -5.31 -4.18
CA GLY A 16 -10.12 -5.51 -2.78
C GLY A 16 -9.39 -4.49 -1.92
N TYR A 17 -8.94 -4.92 -0.75
CA TYR A 17 -8.31 -4.03 0.23
C TYR A 17 -6.97 -4.56 0.72
N VAL A 18 -6.00 -3.64 0.82
CA VAL A 18 -4.79 -3.78 1.61
C VAL A 18 -4.98 -2.99 2.90
N ILE A 19 -4.93 -3.66 4.05
CA ILE A 19 -5.16 -3.04 5.35
C ILE A 19 -3.84 -2.98 6.09
N TYR A 20 -3.32 -1.77 6.27
CA TYR A 20 -2.16 -1.49 7.11
C TYR A 20 -2.58 -1.41 8.56
N HIS A 21 -1.85 -2.08 9.46
CA HIS A 21 -2.03 -1.98 10.90
C HIS A 21 -0.74 -1.56 11.59
N ASP A 22 -0.85 -0.70 12.58
CA ASP A 22 0.20 -0.37 13.54
C ASP A 22 -0.40 -0.05 14.93
N ASP A 23 0.42 0.50 15.83
CA ASP A 23 0.02 0.81 17.20
C ASP A 23 -1.03 1.95 17.30
N GLN A 24 -1.22 2.74 16.24
CA GLN A 24 -2.22 3.82 16.20
C GLN A 24 -3.54 3.37 15.56
N GLY A 25 -3.61 2.16 14.99
CA GLY A 25 -4.81 1.60 14.39
C GLY A 25 -4.58 1.12 12.96
N GLU A 26 -5.59 1.26 12.11
CA GLU A 26 -5.55 0.76 10.74
C GLU A 26 -5.78 1.84 9.68
N ILE A 27 -5.20 1.62 8.50
CA ILE A 27 -5.46 2.38 7.28
C ILE A 27 -5.84 1.38 6.20
N LYS A 28 -6.97 1.61 5.54
CA LYS A 28 -7.50 0.74 4.52
C LYS A 28 -7.30 1.37 3.14
N PHE A 29 -6.59 0.67 2.27
CA PHE A 29 -6.34 1.08 0.89
C PHE A 29 -7.08 0.15 -0.07
N ASP A 30 -7.74 0.71 -1.08
CA ASP A 30 -8.25 -0.06 -2.21
C ASP A 30 -7.08 -0.59 -3.04
N TYR A 31 -7.23 -1.76 -3.64
CA TYR A 31 -6.34 -2.24 -4.69
C TYR A 31 -7.11 -2.86 -5.85
N GLU A 32 -6.48 -2.88 -7.01
CA GLU A 32 -6.92 -3.66 -8.17
C GLU A 32 -5.75 -4.35 -8.85
N PHE A 33 -6.02 -5.45 -9.55
CA PHE A 33 -5.04 -6.07 -10.44
C PHE A 33 -4.84 -5.22 -11.69
N GLY A 34 -3.57 -4.91 -11.98
CA GLY A 34 -3.17 -4.16 -13.15
C GLY A 34 -3.23 -4.99 -14.44
N GLY A 35 -2.64 -4.43 -15.49
CA GLY A 35 -2.42 -5.11 -16.77
C GLY A 35 -1.01 -4.84 -17.29
N GLY A 36 -0.59 -5.62 -18.30
CA GLY A 36 0.77 -5.55 -18.83
C GLY A 36 1.79 -5.95 -17.77
N ASP A 37 2.76 -5.08 -17.50
CA ASP A 37 3.82 -5.31 -16.50
C ASP A 37 3.40 -4.97 -15.06
N CYS A 38 2.23 -4.37 -14.88
CA CYS A 38 1.69 -4.02 -13.56
C CYS A 38 0.84 -5.18 -13.02
N VAL A 39 1.27 -5.74 -11.89
CA VAL A 39 0.60 -6.83 -11.18
C VAL A 39 -0.57 -6.30 -10.36
N ALA A 40 -0.36 -5.22 -9.61
CA ALA A 40 -1.39 -4.61 -8.79
C ALA A 40 -1.15 -3.12 -8.58
N ILE A 41 -2.23 -2.36 -8.47
CA ILE A 41 -2.24 -0.94 -8.13
C ILE A 41 -2.95 -0.81 -6.79
N ILE A 42 -2.29 -0.20 -5.81
CA ILE A 42 -2.87 0.15 -4.50
C ILE A 42 -3.13 1.65 -4.51
N PHE A 43 -4.38 2.04 -4.31
CA PHE A 43 -4.82 3.43 -4.28
C PHE A 43 -4.52 4.03 -2.90
N VAL A 44 -3.84 5.17 -2.89
CA VAL A 44 -3.45 5.86 -1.66
C VAL A 44 -3.88 7.32 -1.68
N PRO A 45 -4.16 7.94 -0.51
CA PRO A 45 -4.47 9.37 -0.48
C PRO A 45 -3.29 10.22 -0.97
N GLU A 46 -3.63 11.27 -1.71
CA GLU A 46 -2.70 12.34 -2.07
C GLU A 46 -2.09 13.00 -0.82
N PRO A 47 -0.87 13.55 -0.90
CA PRO A 47 -0.20 14.19 0.25
C PRO A 47 -1.10 15.23 0.97
N ASN A 48 -1.73 16.13 0.20
CA ASN A 48 -2.63 17.18 0.70
C ASN A 48 -3.91 16.65 1.40
N HIS A 49 -4.30 15.40 1.14
CA HIS A 49 -5.48 14.76 1.71
C HIS A 49 -5.12 13.69 2.74
N TRP A 50 -3.84 13.38 2.92
CA TRP A 50 -3.35 12.28 3.74
C TRP A 50 -3.88 12.34 5.17
N HIS A 51 -3.60 13.42 5.89
CA HIS A 51 -4.03 13.57 7.28
C HIS A 51 -5.56 13.48 7.43
N LYS A 52 -6.31 14.10 6.52
CA LYS A 52 -7.77 14.09 6.55
C LYS A 52 -8.35 12.69 6.36
N GLN A 53 -7.73 11.86 5.51
CA GLN A 53 -8.26 10.54 5.16
C GLN A 53 -7.72 9.41 6.06
N THR A 54 -6.50 9.54 6.59
CA THR A 54 -5.84 8.47 7.36
C THR A 54 -5.71 8.78 8.85
N GLY A 55 -5.89 10.05 9.24
CA GLY A 55 -5.58 10.55 10.58
C GLY A 55 -4.09 10.56 10.92
N ARG A 56 -3.20 10.31 9.94
CA ARG A 56 -1.74 10.22 10.17
C ARG A 56 -1.04 11.51 9.77
N ASN A 57 0.14 11.73 10.34
CA ASN A 57 0.95 12.88 9.95
C ASN A 57 1.46 12.71 8.52
N GLU A 58 1.52 13.81 7.76
CA GLU A 58 2.05 13.79 6.40
C GLU A 58 3.52 13.36 6.34
N SER A 59 4.30 13.69 7.38
CA SER A 59 5.69 13.26 7.51
C SER A 59 5.87 11.74 7.61
N GLU A 60 4.84 11.01 8.04
CA GLU A 60 4.86 9.54 8.14
C GLU A 60 4.44 8.86 6.83
N ARG A 61 3.84 9.59 5.89
CA ARG A 61 3.23 9.06 4.66
C ARG A 61 4.22 8.19 3.90
N LEU A 62 5.38 8.72 3.54
CA LEU A 62 6.35 7.99 2.72
C LEU A 62 6.84 6.71 3.40
N GLN A 63 7.06 6.74 4.71
CA GLN A 63 7.48 5.57 5.48
C GLN A 63 6.39 4.49 5.50
N ILE A 64 5.13 4.86 5.73
CA ILE A 64 3.99 3.94 5.74
C ILE A 64 3.80 3.32 4.35
N LEU A 65 3.77 4.13 3.29
CA LEU A 65 3.60 3.64 1.93
C LEU A 65 4.74 2.72 1.50
N THR A 66 5.97 3.03 1.89
CA THR A 66 7.14 2.17 1.65
C THR A 66 6.99 0.82 2.34
N PHE A 67 6.55 0.80 3.61
CA PHE A 67 6.27 -0.46 4.30
C PHE A 67 5.20 -1.26 3.60
N VAL A 68 4.08 -0.61 3.23
CA VAL A 68 2.95 -1.25 2.54
C VAL A 68 3.43 -1.92 1.25
N ALA A 69 4.19 -1.19 0.41
CA ALA A 69 4.71 -1.71 -0.85
C ALA A 69 5.62 -2.93 -0.65
N GLN A 70 6.60 -2.82 0.26
CA GLN A 70 7.55 -3.88 0.52
C GLN A 70 6.89 -5.12 1.12
N GLN A 71 5.95 -4.93 2.05
CA GLN A 71 5.23 -6.05 2.68
C GLN A 71 4.27 -6.71 1.69
N ALA A 72 3.57 -5.95 0.84
CA ALA A 72 2.71 -6.50 -0.21
C ALA A 72 3.49 -7.35 -1.23
N ILE A 73 4.69 -6.90 -1.64
CA ILE A 73 5.59 -7.71 -2.48
C ILE A 73 5.97 -9.01 -1.77
N ARG A 74 6.40 -8.95 -0.51
CA ARG A 74 6.78 -10.15 0.25
C ARG A 74 5.63 -11.15 0.36
N ASP A 75 4.41 -10.68 0.60
CA ASP A 75 3.26 -11.55 0.90
C ASP A 75 2.58 -12.09 -0.36
N LYS A 76 2.51 -11.30 -1.43
CA LYS A 76 1.59 -11.54 -2.55
C LYS A 76 2.24 -11.48 -3.94
N ALA A 77 3.39 -10.83 -4.09
CA ALA A 77 4.04 -10.62 -5.38
C ALA A 77 5.57 -10.76 -5.29
N PRO A 78 6.11 -11.88 -4.76
CA PRO A 78 7.54 -12.04 -4.58
C PRO A 78 8.27 -11.95 -5.92
N GLY A 79 9.36 -11.17 -5.96
CA GLY A 79 10.12 -10.90 -7.18
C GLY A 79 9.68 -9.64 -7.95
N CYS A 80 8.53 -9.04 -7.62
CA CYS A 80 8.17 -7.72 -8.15
C CYS A 80 8.99 -6.60 -7.49
N ARG A 81 9.04 -5.45 -8.16
CA ARG A 81 9.45 -4.16 -7.59
C ARG A 81 8.22 -3.27 -7.38
N TYR A 82 8.41 -2.12 -6.75
CA TYR A 82 7.33 -1.14 -6.56
C TYR A 82 7.72 0.26 -7.03
N GLU A 83 6.72 1.02 -7.43
CA GLU A 83 6.80 2.45 -7.73
C GLU A 83 5.75 3.18 -6.88
N ILE A 84 6.13 4.30 -6.26
CA ILE A 84 5.22 5.12 -5.42
C ILE A 84 5.04 6.47 -6.10
N SER A 85 3.78 6.85 -6.31
CA SER A 85 3.37 8.17 -6.77
C SER A 85 2.46 8.85 -5.75
N ASP A 86 1.91 10.01 -6.10
CA ASP A 86 1.00 10.75 -5.21
C ASP A 86 -0.29 9.98 -4.94
N LYS A 87 -0.74 9.13 -5.85
CA LYS A 87 -2.04 8.44 -5.75
C LYS A 87 -1.94 6.92 -5.70
N PHE A 88 -0.78 6.35 -6.02
CA PHE A 88 -0.64 4.92 -6.20
C PHE A 88 0.63 4.36 -5.58
N ILE A 89 0.54 3.10 -5.16
CA ILE A 89 1.67 2.17 -5.13
C ILE A 89 1.42 1.16 -6.25
N GLU A 90 2.34 1.05 -7.20
CA GLU A 90 2.26 0.10 -8.29
C GLU A 90 3.25 -1.02 -8.04
N LEU A 91 2.78 -2.27 -8.06
CA LEU A 91 3.61 -3.46 -8.00
C LEU A 91 3.82 -3.96 -9.42
N VAL A 92 5.08 -4.00 -9.86
CA VAL A 92 5.43 -4.27 -11.26
C VAL A 92 6.47 -5.37 -11.37
N ASN A 93 6.39 -6.18 -12.42
CA ASN A 93 7.33 -7.28 -12.66
C ASN A 93 8.77 -6.74 -12.76
N SER A 94 9.72 -7.41 -12.10
CA SER A 94 11.15 -7.16 -12.32
C SER A 94 11.59 -7.93 -13.57
N HIS A 95 11.87 -7.23 -14.66
CA HIS A 95 12.46 -7.81 -15.87
C HIS A 95 13.93 -8.18 -15.64
#